data_AF-A0A3S0DLB4-F1
#
_entry.id   AF-A0A3S0DLB4-F1
#
_cell.length_a   1.000
_cell.length_b   1.000
_cell.length_c   1.000
_cell.angle_alpha   90.00
_cell.angle_beta   90.00
_cell.angle_gamma   90.00
#
_symmetry.space_group_name_H-M   'P 1'
#
loop_
_entity.id
_entity.type
_entity.pdbx_description
1 polymer ?
#
loop_
_entity_poly.entity_id
_entity_poly.type
_entity_poly.pdbx_seq_one_letter_code
_entity_poly.pdbx_strand_id
1 'polypeptide(L)'
;MKLASSGLYEKPFFTIRHIDSDYIFNNYDNIEYNMDLFIDYYCDEEEVKTREELEDIAREIFDNTFVYNYYYEVEEYNYNEEDAFKCNLVPFKFYENDEPTYLLSLAGYGQDFSPRLDAYFFLQTGKMDPSSRYFRDLQWFKYMVNEDIFNLIENNR
;
A
#
# COMPACT_ATOMS: atom_id res chain seq x y z
N MET A 1 20.17 -5.85 -12.84
CA MET A 1 18.77 -5.86 -13.31
C MET A 1 18.47 -4.48 -13.88
N LYS A 2 18.12 -4.34 -15.17
CA LYS A 2 17.82 -3.03 -15.76
C LYS A 2 16.35 -2.72 -15.48
N LEU A 3 16.10 -1.73 -14.62
CA LEU A 3 14.78 -1.15 -14.40
C LEU A 3 14.29 -0.55 -15.73
N ALA A 4 13.15 -1.01 -16.23
CA ALA A 4 12.53 -0.46 -17.42
C ALA A 4 11.82 0.85 -17.02
N SER A 5 12.48 1.99 -17.20
CA SER A 5 11.82 3.29 -17.15
C SER A 5 11.21 3.59 -18.52
N SER A 6 9.97 4.04 -18.55
CA SER A 6 9.23 4.40 -19.77
C SER A 6 9.76 5.66 -20.47
N GLY A 7 10.87 6.25 -19.98
CA GLY A 7 11.56 7.38 -20.60
C GLY A 7 10.77 8.70 -20.66
N LEU A 8 9.62 8.78 -19.99
CA LEU A 8 8.72 9.94 -20.07
C LEU A 8 8.51 10.68 -18.73
N TYR A 9 9.08 10.20 -17.63
CA TYR A 9 8.99 10.81 -16.31
C TYR A 9 10.38 10.96 -15.68
N GLU A 10 10.62 12.07 -14.95
CA GLU A 10 11.50 12.07 -13.77
C GLU A 10 11.15 10.84 -12.92
N LYS A 11 12.12 10.22 -12.21
CA LYS A 11 12.01 8.93 -11.50
C LYS A 11 10.56 8.46 -11.25
N PRO A 12 10.18 7.25 -11.69
CA PRO A 12 8.80 6.81 -11.61
C PRO A 12 8.30 6.93 -10.16
N PHE A 13 7.12 7.55 -9.98
CA PHE A 13 6.55 7.83 -8.65
C PHE A 13 6.49 6.57 -7.78
N PHE A 14 6.22 5.43 -8.43
CA PHE A 14 6.42 4.11 -7.84
C PHE A 14 7.55 3.38 -8.57
N THR A 15 8.38 2.69 -7.80
CA THR A 15 9.24 1.63 -8.35
C THR A 15 8.71 0.28 -7.89
N ILE A 16 8.33 -0.58 -8.85
CA ILE A 16 7.96 -1.96 -8.52
C ILE A 16 9.21 -2.66 -7.99
N ARG A 17 9.14 -3.11 -6.74
CA ARG A 17 10.15 -3.96 -6.12
C ARG A 17 9.58 -5.34 -5.92
N HIS A 18 10.10 -6.28 -6.70
CA HIS A 18 9.89 -7.68 -6.39
C HIS A 18 10.88 -8.08 -5.29
N ILE A 19 10.46 -7.96 -4.04
CA ILE A 19 11.15 -8.54 -2.90
C ILE A 19 10.51 -9.92 -2.68
N ASP A 20 11.34 -10.94 -2.58
CA ASP A 20 10.86 -12.29 -2.29
C ASP A 20 10.13 -12.27 -0.93
N SER A 21 8.91 -12.81 -0.87
CA SER A 21 8.17 -12.90 0.38
C SER A 21 8.99 -13.62 1.45
N ASP A 22 9.74 -14.66 1.06
CA ASP A 22 10.60 -15.40 1.99
C ASP A 22 11.72 -14.51 2.52
N TYR A 23 12.22 -13.56 1.73
CA TYR A 23 13.24 -12.61 2.18
C TYR A 23 12.69 -11.64 3.21
N ILE A 24 11.48 -11.10 3.01
CA ILE A 24 10.81 -10.24 4.00
C ILE A 24 10.55 -11.03 5.29
N PHE A 25 9.98 -12.23 5.19
CA PHE A 25 9.70 -13.08 6.35
C PHE A 25 10.97 -13.45 7.14
N ASN A 26 12.07 -13.79 6.45
CA ASN A 26 13.33 -14.12 7.11
C ASN A 26 14.02 -12.92 7.76
N ASN A 27 13.60 -11.69 7.43
CA ASN A 27 14.11 -10.44 7.97
C ASN A 27 12.99 -9.62 8.62
N TYR A 28 12.03 -10.29 9.24
CA TYR A 28 10.86 -9.64 9.85
C TYR A 28 11.25 -8.59 10.91
N ASP A 29 12.35 -8.82 11.64
CA ASP A 29 12.90 -7.87 12.62
C ASP A 29 13.37 -6.54 11.99
N ASN A 30 13.53 -6.48 10.66
CA ASN A 30 13.89 -5.28 9.92
C ASN A 30 12.67 -4.48 9.44
N ILE A 31 11.46 -4.85 9.85
CA ILE A 31 10.23 -4.17 9.46
C ILE A 31 9.81 -3.19 10.55
N GLU A 32 9.49 -1.96 10.14
CA GLU A 32 8.83 -0.98 10.98
C GLU A 32 7.49 -0.61 10.34
N TYR A 33 6.42 -0.60 11.14
CA TYR A 33 5.11 -0.11 10.74
C TYR A 33 4.41 0.55 11.92
N ASN A 34 3.48 1.44 11.62
CA ASN A 34 2.72 2.16 12.64
C ASN A 34 1.57 1.28 13.17
N MET A 35 1.82 0.62 14.29
CA MET A 35 0.87 -0.28 14.94
C MET A 35 -0.43 0.43 15.33
N ASP A 36 -0.35 1.65 15.86
CA ASP A 36 -1.54 2.42 16.29
C ASP A 36 -2.46 2.65 15.10
N LEU A 37 -1.89 3.18 14.01
CA LEU A 37 -2.65 3.44 12.79
C LEU A 37 -3.17 2.15 12.15
N PHE A 38 -2.41 1.06 12.20
CA PHE A 38 -2.86 -0.23 11.68
C PHE A 38 -4.06 -0.77 12.48
N ILE A 39 -4.03 -0.66 13.81
CA ILE A 39 -5.16 -1.03 14.69
C ILE A 39 -6.38 -0.19 14.33
N ASP A 40 -6.24 1.13 14.18
CA ASP A 40 -7.36 2.03 13.86
C ASP A 40 -8.07 1.67 12.54
N TYR A 41 -7.36 1.08 11.57
CA TYR A 41 -7.92 0.72 10.27
C TYR A 41 -8.40 -0.74 10.15
N TYR A 42 -7.80 -1.67 10.89
CA TYR A 42 -8.07 -3.11 10.73
C TYR A 42 -8.74 -3.77 11.93
N CYS A 43 -8.69 -3.17 13.10
CA CYS A 43 -9.32 -3.72 14.30
C CYS A 43 -10.65 -3.00 14.56
N ASP A 44 -11.73 -3.77 14.53
CA ASP A 44 -13.09 -3.25 14.79
C ASP A 44 -13.24 -2.74 16.23
N GLU A 45 -13.69 -1.49 16.38
CA GLU A 45 -13.97 -0.84 17.66
C GLU A 45 -15.20 -1.41 18.39
N GLU A 46 -16.06 -2.19 17.71
CA GLU A 46 -17.32 -2.69 18.28
C GLU A 46 -17.12 -3.77 19.36
N GLU A 47 -15.95 -4.42 19.41
CA GLU A 47 -15.59 -5.36 20.47
C GLU A 47 -14.69 -4.69 21.52
N VAL A 48 -15.13 -4.70 22.78
CA VAL A 48 -14.28 -4.24 23.90
C VAL A 48 -13.09 -5.18 24.05
N LYS A 49 -11.96 -4.80 23.44
CA LYS A 49 -10.68 -5.49 23.51
C LYS A 49 -9.69 -4.66 24.31
N THR A 50 -8.83 -5.33 25.04
CA THR A 50 -7.65 -4.70 25.64
C THR A 50 -6.65 -4.31 24.55
N ARG A 51 -5.74 -3.40 24.88
CA ARG A 51 -4.69 -2.99 23.95
C ARG A 51 -3.81 -4.17 23.51
N GLU A 52 -3.49 -5.08 24.43
CA GLU A 52 -2.68 -6.26 24.14
C GLU A 52 -3.37 -7.18 23.12
N GLU A 53 -4.68 -7.42 23.28
CA GLU A 53 -5.47 -8.21 22.32
C GLU A 53 -5.53 -7.55 20.93
N LEU A 54 -5.66 -6.22 20.86
CA LEU A 54 -5.64 -5.49 19.59
C LEU A 54 -4.28 -5.61 18.89
N GLU A 55 -3.19 -5.50 19.62
CA GLU A 55 -1.84 -5.66 19.06
C GLU A 55 -1.60 -7.08 18.54
N ASP A 56 -2.06 -8.11 19.24
CA ASP A 56 -1.92 -9.49 18.79
C ASP A 56 -2.72 -9.76 17.51
N ILE A 57 -3.95 -9.25 17.43
CA ILE A 57 -4.77 -9.31 16.21
C ILE A 57 -4.08 -8.55 15.07
N ALA A 58 -3.59 -7.34 15.34
CA ALA A 58 -2.91 -6.52 14.35
C ALA A 58 -1.66 -7.22 13.79
N ARG A 59 -0.85 -7.85 14.65
CA ARG A 59 0.31 -8.66 14.22
C ARG A 59 -0.10 -9.81 13.31
N GLU A 60 -1.16 -10.56 13.67
CA GLU A 60 -1.64 -11.67 12.84
C GLU A 60 -2.12 -11.20 11.46
N ILE A 61 -2.87 -10.10 11.39
CA ILE A 61 -3.33 -9.52 10.12
C ILE A 61 -2.15 -8.99 9.30
N PHE A 62 -1.19 -8.33 9.97
CA PHE A 62 0.00 -7.79 9.32
C PHE A 62 0.87 -8.90 8.75
N ASP A 63 1.09 -10.01 9.45
CA ASP A 63 1.84 -11.17 8.95
C ASP A 63 1.23 -11.73 7.65
N ASN A 64 -0.11 -11.78 7.59
CA ASN A 64 -0.83 -12.23 6.39
C ASN A 64 -0.66 -11.29 5.19
N THR A 65 -0.25 -10.05 5.41
CA THR A 65 -0.02 -9.06 4.35
C THR A 65 1.16 -9.43 3.45
N PHE A 66 2.12 -10.24 3.92
CA PHE A 66 3.32 -10.57 3.16
C PHE A 66 3.17 -11.81 2.26
N VAL A 67 2.06 -12.52 2.36
CA VAL A 67 1.83 -13.76 1.63
C VAL A 67 1.48 -13.46 0.15
N TYR A 68 2.33 -13.92 -0.78
CA TYR A 68 2.18 -13.77 -2.24
C TYR A 68 1.96 -12.32 -2.75
N ASN A 69 2.73 -11.37 -2.21
CA ASN A 69 2.52 -9.95 -2.48
C ASN A 69 3.53 -9.35 -3.47
N TYR A 70 3.15 -8.19 -4.04
CA TYR A 70 4.07 -7.26 -4.70
C TYR A 70 4.18 -6.01 -3.85
N TYR A 71 5.41 -5.53 -3.66
CA TYR A 71 5.68 -4.30 -2.93
C TYR A 71 6.04 -3.18 -3.89
N TYR A 72 5.54 -1.99 -3.59
CA TYR A 72 5.83 -0.78 -4.35
C TYR A 72 6.66 0.14 -3.49
N GLU A 73 7.88 0.43 -3.96
CA GLU A 73 8.76 1.41 -3.34
C GLU A 73 8.30 2.80 -3.74
N VAL A 74 8.15 3.66 -2.73
CA VAL A 74 7.89 5.09 -2.88
C VAL A 74 9.05 5.88 -2.29
N GLU A 75 9.28 7.08 -2.80
CA GLU A 75 10.23 8.00 -2.19
C GLU A 75 9.67 8.49 -0.84
N GLU A 76 10.55 8.79 0.13
CA GLU A 76 10.17 9.20 1.50
C GLU A 76 9.13 10.34 1.53
N TYR A 77 9.33 11.36 0.70
CA TYR A 77 8.43 12.52 0.64
C TYR A 77 7.03 12.20 0.08
N ASN A 78 6.86 11.04 -0.53
CA ASN A 78 5.58 10.52 -1.03
C ASN A 78 5.02 9.40 -0.14
N TYR A 79 5.65 9.08 0.99
CA TYR A 79 5.22 8.02 1.90
C TYR A 79 4.27 8.61 2.96
N ASN A 80 2.97 8.36 2.77
CA ASN A 80 1.89 8.79 3.64
C ASN A 80 1.07 7.55 4.06
N GLU A 81 1.20 7.17 5.32
CA GLU A 81 0.60 5.94 5.83
C GLU A 81 -0.93 6.01 5.88
N GLU A 82 -1.50 7.14 6.27
CA GLU A 82 -2.96 7.32 6.34
C GLU A 82 -3.61 7.17 4.95
N ASP A 83 -3.04 7.82 3.94
CA ASP A 83 -3.55 7.73 2.58
C ASP A 83 -3.36 6.34 1.98
N ALA A 84 -2.29 5.63 2.36
CA ALA A 84 -2.09 4.24 1.99
C ALA A 84 -3.22 3.36 2.56
N PHE A 85 -3.52 3.48 3.85
CA PHE A 85 -4.61 2.72 4.48
C PHE A 85 -5.98 3.07 3.90
N LYS A 86 -6.29 4.34 3.64
CA LYS A 86 -7.53 4.74 2.92
C LYS A 86 -7.67 4.06 1.55
N CYS A 87 -6.54 3.74 0.92
CA CYS A 87 -6.48 3.03 -0.36
C CYS A 87 -6.40 1.50 -0.22
N ASN A 88 -6.55 0.94 0.99
CA ASN A 88 -6.36 -0.49 1.28
C ASN A 88 -4.96 -1.02 0.93
N LEU A 89 -3.94 -0.16 1.05
CA LEU A 89 -2.53 -0.52 1.02
C LEU A 89 -2.02 -0.65 2.44
N VAL A 90 -1.07 -1.55 2.67
CA VAL A 90 -0.38 -1.64 3.97
C VAL A 90 1.01 -1.01 3.82
N PRO A 91 1.24 0.18 4.41
CA PRO A 91 2.52 0.84 4.41
C PRO A 91 3.45 0.23 5.48
N PHE A 92 4.71 0.03 5.13
CA PHE A 92 5.75 -0.36 6.08
C PHE A 92 7.13 0.09 5.57
N LYS A 93 8.08 0.18 6.48
CA LYS A 93 9.49 0.40 6.16
C LYS A 93 10.24 -0.91 6.30
N PHE A 94 11.17 -1.15 5.39
CA PHE A 94 12.09 -2.28 5.45
C PHE A 94 13.52 -1.76 5.52
N TYR A 95 14.24 -2.10 6.58
CA TYR A 95 15.58 -1.59 6.85
C TYR A 95 16.64 -2.55 6.29
N GLU A 96 17.52 -2.02 5.44
CA GLU A 96 18.72 -2.72 4.99
C GLU A 96 19.96 -1.88 5.32
N ASN A 97 20.81 -2.35 6.25
CA ASN A 97 21.99 -1.62 6.73
C ASN A 97 21.62 -0.22 7.30
N ASP A 98 20.59 -0.16 8.14
CA ASP A 98 20.07 1.07 8.77
C ASP A 98 19.42 2.09 7.80
N GLU A 99 19.33 1.79 6.51
CA GLU A 99 18.66 2.63 5.52
C GLU A 99 17.22 2.12 5.27
N PRO A 100 16.19 2.98 5.41
CA PRO A 100 14.81 2.59 5.20
C PRO A 100 14.45 2.55 3.71
N THR A 101 13.80 1.45 3.30
CA THR A 101 13.01 1.41 2.06
C THR A 101 11.54 1.54 2.42
N TYR A 102 10.87 2.54 1.84
CA TYR A 102 9.45 2.82 2.09
C TYR A 102 8.60 2.02 1.13
N LEU A 103 7.82 1.07 1.65
CA LEU A 103 7.10 0.08 0.86
C LEU A 103 5.60 0.17 1.11
N LEU A 104 4.85 -0.03 0.02
CA LEU A 104 3.41 -0.21 0.03
C LEU A 104 3.09 -1.64 -0.42
N SER A 105 2.47 -2.41 0.46
CA SER A 105 1.94 -3.73 0.12
C SER A 105 0.52 -3.61 -0.43
N LEU A 106 0.25 -4.36 -1.50
CA LEU A 106 -1.08 -4.44 -2.11
C LEU A 106 -2.07 -5.28 -1.30
N ALA A 107 -1.61 -5.98 -0.24
CA ALA A 107 -2.37 -6.90 0.60
C ALA A 107 -3.42 -7.74 -0.17
N GLY A 108 -3.02 -8.93 -0.67
CA GLY A 108 -3.97 -9.89 -1.26
C GLY A 108 -3.37 -10.95 -2.18
N TYR A 109 -4.17 -11.97 -2.51
CA TYR A 109 -3.76 -13.11 -3.34
C TYR A 109 -4.37 -13.06 -4.74
N GLY A 110 -3.52 -13.17 -5.78
CA GLY A 110 -3.91 -13.63 -7.12
C GLY A 110 -4.80 -12.71 -7.97
N GLN A 111 -4.99 -11.43 -7.59
CA GLN A 111 -5.79 -10.46 -8.34
C GLN A 111 -4.98 -9.17 -8.65
N ASP A 112 -5.47 -8.39 -9.60
CA ASP A 112 -4.88 -7.09 -9.95
C ASP A 112 -5.37 -5.99 -9.00
N PHE A 113 -4.56 -5.69 -7.98
CA PHE A 113 -4.81 -4.64 -7.00
C PHE A 113 -4.20 -3.28 -7.39
N SER A 114 -3.71 -3.10 -8.62
CA SER A 114 -3.19 -1.80 -9.08
C SER A 114 -4.13 -0.60 -8.90
N PRO A 115 -5.49 -0.74 -8.92
CA PRO A 115 -6.37 0.39 -8.63
C PRO A 115 -6.12 1.06 -7.28
N ARG A 116 -5.65 0.32 -6.27
CA ARG A 116 -5.31 0.87 -4.94
C ARG A 116 -4.13 1.82 -5.02
N LEU A 117 -3.12 1.48 -5.82
CA LEU A 117 -1.96 2.34 -6.08
C LEU A 117 -2.31 3.55 -6.93
N ASP A 118 -3.18 3.36 -7.93
CA ASP A 118 -3.70 4.46 -8.75
C ASP A 118 -4.44 5.48 -7.88
N ALA A 119 -5.27 5.02 -6.94
CA ALA A 119 -5.97 5.88 -5.99
C ALA A 119 -4.98 6.60 -5.04
N TYR A 120 -3.98 5.89 -4.52
CA TYR A 120 -2.94 6.49 -3.69
C TYR A 120 -2.16 7.58 -4.44
N PHE A 121 -1.77 7.30 -5.69
CA PHE A 121 -1.13 8.28 -6.57
C PHE A 121 -1.97 9.53 -6.76
N PHE A 122 -3.28 9.35 -6.94
CA PHE A 122 -4.20 10.48 -7.04
C PHE A 122 -4.24 11.31 -5.75
N LEU A 123 -4.28 10.69 -4.58
CA LEU A 123 -4.25 11.43 -3.30
C LEU A 123 -2.97 12.25 -3.14
N GLN A 124 -1.83 11.72 -3.58
CA GLN A 124 -0.55 12.44 -3.46
C GLN A 124 -0.37 13.54 -4.51
N THR A 125 -0.95 13.39 -5.71
CA THR A 125 -0.61 14.26 -6.86
C THR A 125 -1.78 15.06 -7.42
N GLY A 126 -3.01 14.73 -7.04
CA GLY A 126 -4.24 15.24 -7.65
C GLY A 126 -4.42 14.82 -9.11
N LYS A 127 -3.65 13.84 -9.60
CA LYS A 127 -3.65 13.38 -10.99
C LYS A 127 -3.85 11.88 -11.05
N MET A 128 -4.44 11.41 -12.15
CA MET A 128 -4.56 9.99 -12.43
C MET A 128 -3.58 9.61 -13.54
N ASP A 129 -2.88 8.47 -13.39
CA ASP A 129 -2.03 7.94 -14.46
C ASP A 129 -2.91 7.60 -15.68
N PRO A 130 -2.59 8.05 -16.91
CA PRO A 130 -3.36 7.70 -18.11
C PRO A 130 -3.48 6.18 -18.38
N SER A 131 -2.54 5.40 -17.85
CA SER A 131 -2.55 3.93 -17.90
C SER A 131 -3.31 3.29 -16.73
N SER A 132 -3.87 4.07 -15.82
CA SER A 132 -4.66 3.59 -14.68
C SER A 132 -5.80 2.67 -15.12
N ARG A 133 -6.16 1.73 -14.23
CA ARG A 133 -7.39 0.93 -14.37
C ARG A 133 -8.64 1.82 -14.38
N TYR A 134 -8.61 3.00 -13.77
CA TYR A 134 -9.69 3.97 -13.82
C TYR A 134 -10.19 4.24 -15.25
N PHE A 135 -9.27 4.42 -16.21
CA PHE A 135 -9.61 4.68 -17.61
C PHE A 135 -9.89 3.41 -18.43
N ARG A 136 -9.29 2.28 -18.05
CA ARG A 136 -9.35 1.02 -18.82
C ARG A 136 -10.49 0.11 -18.40
N ASP A 137 -10.87 0.15 -17.13
CA ASP A 137 -11.90 -0.66 -16.48
C ASP A 137 -12.41 0.02 -15.20
N LEU A 138 -13.28 1.00 -15.38
CA LEU A 138 -13.83 1.80 -14.28
C LEU A 138 -14.62 0.96 -13.26
N GLN A 139 -15.27 -0.13 -13.70
CA GLN A 139 -16.01 -1.00 -12.80
C GLN A 139 -15.08 -1.77 -11.87
N TRP A 140 -13.98 -2.31 -12.40
CA TRP A 140 -12.94 -2.93 -11.58
C TRP A 140 -12.29 -1.93 -10.64
N PHE A 141 -12.00 -0.72 -11.13
CA PHE A 141 -11.45 0.34 -10.30
C PHE A 141 -12.37 0.69 -9.12
N LYS A 142 -13.67 0.90 -9.38
CA LYS A 142 -14.67 1.19 -8.35
C LYS A 142 -14.82 0.03 -7.35
N TYR A 143 -14.70 -1.22 -7.81
CA TYR A 143 -14.75 -2.39 -6.93
C TYR A 143 -13.57 -2.46 -5.96
N MET A 144 -12.39 -2.01 -6.39
CA MET A 144 -11.14 -2.13 -5.64
C MET A 144 -10.84 -0.96 -4.69
N VAL A 145 -11.39 0.22 -4.98
CA VAL A 145 -11.10 1.47 -4.27
C VAL A 145 -12.25 1.81 -3.33
N ASN A 146 -11.94 2.38 -2.17
CA ASN A 146 -12.94 2.87 -1.22
C ASN A 146 -13.90 3.87 -1.90
N GLU A 147 -15.20 3.77 -1.62
CA GLU A 147 -16.23 4.60 -2.25
C GLU A 147 -15.99 6.10 -2.06
N ASP A 148 -15.51 6.52 -0.89
CA ASP A 148 -15.21 7.93 -0.61
C ASP A 148 -14.06 8.44 -1.48
N ILE A 149 -13.03 7.62 -1.67
CA ILE A 149 -11.89 7.94 -2.54
C ILE A 149 -12.32 7.97 -4.00
N PHE A 150 -13.16 7.03 -4.43
CA PHE A 150 -13.73 7.04 -5.77
C PHE A 150 -14.52 8.33 -6.03
N ASN A 151 -15.39 8.72 -5.10
CA ASN A 151 -16.18 9.94 -5.22
C ASN A 151 -15.29 11.20 -5.22
N LEU A 152 -14.22 11.22 -4.42
CA LEU A 152 -13.23 12.30 -4.42
C LEU A 152 -12.57 12.46 -5.80
N ILE A 153 -12.18 11.35 -6.45
CA ILE A 153 -11.60 11.35 -7.79
C ILE A 153 -12.60 11.94 -8.80
N GLU A 154 -13.86 11.48 -8.78
CA GLU A 154 -14.90 11.97 -9.70
C GLU A 154 -15.19 13.48 -9.53
N ASN A 155 -15.15 13.99 -8.30
CA ASN A 155 -15.44 15.40 -8.00
C ASN A 155 -14.32 16.38 -8.39
N ASN A 156 -13.10 15.90 -8.59
CA ASN A 156 -11.93 16.71 -8.97
C ASN A 156 -11.57 16.56 -10.46
N ARG A 157 -12.52 16.03 -11.24
CA ARG A 157 -12.37 15.79 -12.68
C ARG A 157 -12.57 17.04 -13.53
#